data_AF-Q5Y519-F1
#
_entry.id   AF-Q5Y519-F1
#
_cell.length_a   1.000
_cell.length_b   1.000
_cell.length_c   1.000
_cell.angle_alpha   90.00
_cell.angle_beta   90.00
_cell.angle_gamma   90.00
#
_symmetry.space_group_name_H-M   'P 1'
#
loop_
_entity.id
_entity.type
_entity.pdbx_description
1 polymer ?
#
loop_
_entity_poly.entity_id
_entity_poly.type
_entity_poly.pdbx_seq_one_letter_code
_entity_poly.pdbx_strand_id
1 'polypeptide(L)'
;KAATISSGWENGVLSGNQTLTDQSIVFQGSAPINSWYTQAYGSFPITAVQALEYSSNTYMVQTALGLMGQTYQPNMFVGTSNLESAMEKLRSTFGEYGL
;
A
#
# COMPACT_ATOMS: atom_id res chain seq x y z
N LYS A 1 -0.03 1.44 10.04
CA LYS A 1 0.00 2.28 8.82
C LYS A 1 1.29 3.09 8.72
N ALA A 2 1.64 3.89 9.74
CA ALA A 2 2.93 4.60 9.77
C ALA A 2 4.12 3.67 9.48
N ALA A 3 4.25 2.54 10.21
CA ALA A 3 5.31 1.56 9.96
C ALA A 3 5.29 0.95 8.54
N THR A 4 4.12 0.83 7.90
CA THR A 4 4.00 0.36 6.52
C THR A 4 4.55 1.39 5.53
N ILE A 5 4.25 2.68 5.75
CA ILE A 5 4.84 3.78 4.95
C ILE A 5 6.36 3.82 5.18
N SER A 6 6.81 3.68 6.43
CA SER A 6 8.24 3.59 6.74
C SER A 6 8.93 2.48 5.95
N SER A 7 8.31 1.29 5.87
CA SER A 7 8.85 0.17 5.10
C SER A 7 8.95 0.50 3.60
N GLY A 8 7.97 1.27 3.10
CA GLY A 8 8.00 1.80 1.74
C GLY A 8 9.20 2.72 1.47
N TRP A 9 9.55 3.62 2.41
CA TRP A 9 10.73 4.48 2.27
C TRP A 9 12.04 3.69 2.37
N GLU A 10 12.15 2.82 3.36
CA GLU A 10 13.33 2.00 3.62
C GLU A 10 13.71 1.13 2.41
N ASN A 11 12.69 0.62 1.71
CA ASN A 11 12.86 -0.26 0.57
C ASN A 11 12.73 0.45 -0.80
N GLY A 12 12.74 1.79 -0.82
CA GLY A 12 12.71 2.59 -2.05
C GLY A 12 11.42 2.51 -2.86
N VAL A 13 10.33 2.04 -2.26
CA VAL A 13 8.98 1.99 -2.86
C VAL A 13 8.31 3.37 -2.85
N LEU A 14 8.58 4.16 -1.81
CA LEU A 14 8.07 5.51 -1.64
C LEU A 14 9.21 6.52 -1.56
N SER A 15 8.96 7.77 -1.95
CA SER A 15 9.91 8.88 -1.81
C SER A 15 9.22 10.14 -1.27
N GLY A 16 9.71 10.64 -0.13
CA GLY A 16 9.16 11.83 0.52
C GLY A 16 7.65 11.72 0.78
N ASN A 17 6.91 12.80 0.56
CA ASN A 17 5.45 12.85 0.68
C ASN A 17 4.75 12.40 -0.63
N GLN A 18 5.16 11.24 -1.16
CA GLN A 18 4.71 10.74 -2.47
C GLN A 18 3.19 10.76 -2.61
N THR A 19 2.71 11.17 -3.78
CA THR A 19 1.29 11.10 -4.13
C THR A 19 0.98 9.77 -4.78
N LEU A 20 -0.04 9.06 -4.28
CA LEU A 20 -0.62 7.88 -4.91
C LEU A 20 -2.10 8.13 -5.19
N THR A 21 -2.66 7.40 -6.14
CA THR A 21 -4.11 7.40 -6.36
C THR A 21 -4.79 6.55 -5.29
N ASP A 22 -5.62 7.16 -4.44
CA ASP A 22 -6.60 6.42 -3.64
C ASP A 22 -7.71 5.95 -4.57
N GLN A 23 -7.99 4.65 -4.56
CA GLN A 23 -8.95 3.99 -5.43
C GLN A 23 -9.36 2.65 -4.80
N SER A 24 -10.42 2.03 -5.33
CA SER A 24 -10.75 0.64 -4.95
C SER A 24 -9.67 -0.31 -5.46
N ILE A 25 -9.07 -1.12 -4.59
CA ILE A 25 -8.09 -2.12 -5.00
C ILE A 25 -8.79 -3.44 -5.35
N VAL A 26 -8.83 -3.76 -6.63
CA VAL A 26 -9.41 -4.99 -7.19
C VAL A 26 -8.33 -5.90 -7.74
N PHE A 27 -8.16 -7.08 -7.14
CA PHE A 27 -7.39 -8.20 -7.71
C PHE A 27 -8.32 -9.25 -8.29
N GLN A 28 -7.85 -10.00 -9.29
CA GLN A 28 -8.62 -11.09 -9.88
C GLN A 28 -9.06 -12.13 -8.84
N GLY A 29 -10.34 -12.51 -8.89
CA GLY A 29 -10.90 -13.53 -7.99
C GLY A 29 -11.06 -13.09 -6.53
N SER A 30 -10.97 -11.79 -6.22
CA SER A 30 -11.13 -11.27 -4.86
C SER A 30 -12.17 -10.15 -4.78
N ALA A 31 -12.73 -9.95 -3.59
CA ALA A 31 -13.54 -8.77 -3.30
C ALA A 31 -12.65 -7.51 -3.26
N PRO A 32 -13.14 -6.33 -3.67
CA PRO A 32 -12.37 -5.11 -3.62
C PRO A 32 -11.97 -4.69 -2.21
N ILE A 33 -10.74 -4.18 -2.04
CA ILE A 33 -10.29 -3.54 -0.80
C ILE A 33 -10.57 -2.04 -0.90
N ASN A 34 -11.29 -1.51 0.09
CA ASN A 34 -11.69 -0.11 0.16
C ASN A 34 -11.22 0.52 1.48
N SER A 35 -11.04 1.84 1.46
CA SER A 35 -11.05 2.69 2.66
C SER A 35 -12.49 3.00 3.05
N TRP A 36 -12.72 3.49 4.28
CA TRP A 36 -14.07 3.79 4.78
C TRP A 36 -14.82 4.83 3.94
N TYR A 37 -14.09 5.67 3.19
CA TYR A 37 -14.62 6.74 2.35
C TYR A 37 -14.66 6.42 0.85
N THR A 38 -14.08 5.30 0.39
CA THR A 38 -13.82 5.07 -1.05
C THR A 38 -15.09 5.16 -1.90
N GLN A 39 -16.24 4.65 -1.41
CA GLN A 39 -17.50 4.71 -2.17
C GLN A 39 -18.10 6.13 -2.24
N ALA A 40 -17.81 7.00 -1.28
CA ALA A 40 -18.39 8.33 -1.21
C ALA A 40 -17.64 9.35 -2.09
N TYR A 41 -16.32 9.16 -2.29
CA TYR A 41 -15.46 10.14 -2.97
C TYR A 41 -14.85 9.62 -4.28
N GLY A 42 -15.03 8.33 -4.60
CA GLY A 42 -14.40 7.73 -5.77
C GLY A 42 -12.87 7.72 -5.66
N SER A 43 -12.20 7.77 -6.82
CA SER A 43 -10.74 7.78 -6.88
C SER A 43 -10.17 9.19 -6.90
N PHE A 44 -9.15 9.47 -6.10
CA PHE A 44 -8.51 10.79 -6.01
C PHE A 44 -7.05 10.70 -5.54
N PRO A 45 -6.18 11.66 -5.89
CA PRO A 45 -4.79 11.66 -5.43
C PRO A 45 -4.70 11.98 -3.94
N ILE A 46 -3.85 11.23 -3.22
CA ILE A 46 -3.51 11.49 -1.82
C ILE A 46 -2.00 11.39 -1.61
N THR A 47 -1.47 12.25 -0.74
CA THR A 47 -0.09 12.21 -0.26
C THR A 47 0.08 11.22 0.89
N ALA A 48 1.32 10.91 1.29
CA ALA A 48 1.60 10.09 2.47
C ALA A 48 1.01 10.70 3.77
N VAL A 49 1.06 12.03 3.91
CA VAL A 49 0.43 12.76 5.02
C VAL A 49 -1.08 12.56 5.02
N GLN A 50 -1.74 12.77 3.88
CA GLN A 50 -3.19 12.55 3.75
C GLN A 50 -3.58 11.08 3.94
N ALA A 51 -2.73 10.14 3.53
CA ALA A 51 -2.96 8.71 3.74
C ALA A 51 -3.00 8.35 5.22
N LEU A 52 -2.20 9.01 6.06
CA LEU A 52 -2.25 8.88 7.52
C LEU A 52 -3.49 9.59 8.09
N GLU A 53 -3.76 10.82 7.64
CA GLU A 53 -4.91 11.63 8.09
C GLU A 53 -6.24 10.91 7.84
N TYR A 54 -6.45 10.38 6.64
CA TYR A 54 -7.70 9.72 6.25
C TYR A 54 -7.71 8.23 6.60
N SER A 55 -6.58 7.70 7.07
CA SER A 55 -6.37 6.26 7.25
C SER A 55 -6.68 5.49 5.96
N SER A 56 -6.03 5.85 4.85
CA SER A 56 -6.19 5.16 3.56
C SER A 56 -5.71 3.71 3.64
N ASN A 57 -6.58 2.74 3.30
CA ASN A 57 -6.18 1.34 3.12
C ASN A 57 -5.45 1.17 1.79
N THR A 58 -5.94 1.82 0.75
CA THR A 58 -5.40 1.75 -0.62
C THR A 58 -3.93 2.16 -0.66
N TYR A 59 -3.53 3.22 0.03
CA TYR A 59 -2.13 3.64 0.08
C TYR A 59 -1.23 2.55 0.70
N MET A 60 -1.70 1.88 1.76
CA MET A 60 -0.94 0.80 2.41
C MET A 60 -0.80 -0.42 1.49
N VAL A 61 -1.88 -0.80 0.81
CA VAL A 61 -1.88 -1.95 -0.11
C VAL A 61 -0.98 -1.70 -1.32
N GLN A 62 -1.01 -0.50 -1.89
CA GLN A 62 -0.10 -0.13 -2.99
C GLN A 62 1.37 -0.12 -2.54
N THR A 63 1.64 0.33 -1.31
CA THR A 63 2.99 0.26 -0.72
C THR A 63 3.45 -1.19 -0.56
N ALA A 64 2.59 -2.08 -0.05
CA ALA A 64 2.91 -3.51 0.11
C ALA A 64 3.11 -4.22 -1.25
N LEU A 65 2.32 -3.89 -2.27
CA LEU A 65 2.55 -4.38 -3.64
C LEU A 65 3.91 -3.92 -4.16
N GLY A 66 4.29 -2.67 -3.90
CA GLY A 66 5.61 -2.15 -4.26
C GLY A 66 6.75 -2.91 -3.58
N LEU A 67 6.59 -3.32 -2.32
CA LEU A 67 7.56 -4.19 -1.64
C LEU A 67 7.69 -5.56 -2.32
N MET A 68 6.62 -6.07 -2.93
CA MET A 68 6.62 -7.27 -3.78
C MET A 68 7.19 -7.01 -5.19
N GLY A 69 7.62 -5.80 -5.51
CA GLY A 69 8.12 -5.41 -6.82
C GLY A 69 7.01 -5.20 -7.86
N GLN A 70 5.78 -4.95 -7.42
CA GLN A 70 4.62 -4.81 -8.29
C GLN A 70 4.00 -3.41 -8.18
N THR A 71 3.63 -2.84 -9.32
CA THR A 71 2.83 -1.62 -9.38
C THR A 71 1.37 -2.00 -9.56
N TYR A 72 0.48 -1.44 -8.74
CA TYR A 72 -0.94 -1.76 -8.81
C TYR A 72 -1.53 -1.43 -10.19
N GLN A 73 -2.34 -2.36 -10.71
CA GLN A 73 -3.20 -2.17 -11.87
C GLN A 73 -4.57 -2.82 -11.58
N PRO A 74 -5.68 -2.18 -11.97
CA PRO A 74 -7.02 -2.76 -11.78
C PRO A 74 -7.15 -4.15 -12.41
N ASN A 75 -7.73 -5.09 -11.67
CA ASN A 75 -7.96 -6.46 -12.11
C ASN A 75 -6.68 -7.23 -12.45
N MET A 76 -5.56 -6.89 -11.82
CA MET A 76 -4.31 -7.63 -11.97
C MET A 76 -4.37 -9.01 -11.28
N PHE A 77 -3.58 -9.95 -11.79
CA PHE A 77 -3.16 -11.12 -11.04
C PHE A 77 -1.95 -10.73 -10.19
N VAL A 78 -1.99 -11.05 -8.90
CA VAL A 78 -0.86 -10.78 -8.00
C VAL A 78 0.18 -11.88 -8.19
N GLY A 79 1.36 -11.52 -8.66
CA GLY A 79 2.51 -12.42 -8.68
C GLY A 79 3.02 -12.65 -7.26
N THR A 80 3.27 -13.90 -6.88
CA THR A 80 3.69 -14.26 -5.51
C THR A 80 5.15 -14.68 -5.39
N SER A 81 5.93 -14.56 -6.47
CA SER A 81 7.35 -14.93 -6.49
C SER A 81 8.20 -14.20 -5.44
N ASN A 82 7.85 -12.96 -5.11
CA ASN A 82 8.55 -12.14 -4.11
C ASN A 82 7.79 -12.03 -2.77
N LEU A 83 6.77 -12.87 -2.53
CA LEU A 83 5.90 -12.75 -1.35
C LEU A 83 6.69 -12.87 -0.04
N GLU A 84 7.55 -13.89 0.08
CA GLU A 84 8.33 -14.13 1.29
C GLU A 84 9.27 -12.96 1.60
N SER A 85 10.06 -12.54 0.60
CA SER A 85 10.96 -11.38 0.73
C SER A 85 10.22 -10.07 1.06
N ALA A 86 9.04 -9.83 0.48
CA ALA A 86 8.24 -8.65 0.80
C ALA A 86 7.69 -8.70 2.24
N MET A 87 7.28 -9.88 2.71
CA MET A 87 6.82 -10.08 4.08
C MET A 87 7.96 -9.91 5.10
N GLU A 88 9.17 -10.37 4.78
CA GLU A 88 10.37 -10.16 5.60
C GLU A 88 10.70 -8.66 5.72
N LYS A 89 10.72 -7.93 4.61
CA LYS A 89 10.94 -6.47 4.60
C LYS A 89 9.91 -5.75 5.46
N LEU A 90 8.63 -6.05 5.28
CA LEU A 90 7.55 -5.42 6.04
C LEU A 90 7.68 -5.71 7.54
N ARG A 91 7.95 -6.97 7.92
CA ARG A 91 8.10 -7.38 9.32
C ARG A 91 9.38 -6.84 9.97
N SER A 92 10.47 -6.75 9.21
CA SER A 92 11.71 -6.12 9.66
C SER A 92 11.45 -4.68 10.08
N THR A 93 10.83 -3.89 9.20
CA THR A 93 10.49 -2.50 9.53
C THR A 93 9.51 -2.43 10.70
N PHE A 94 8.54 -3.35 10.82
CA PHE A 94 7.64 -3.37 11.97
C PHE A 94 8.38 -3.65 13.29
N GLY A 95 9.37 -4.53 13.26
CA GLY A 95 10.22 -4.85 14.41
C GLY A 95 11.02 -3.66 14.94
N GLU A 96 11.40 -2.71 14.08
CA GLU A 96 12.05 -1.46 14.49
C GLU A 96 11.17 -0.58 15.39
N TYR A 97 9.85 -0.74 15.31
CA TYR A 97 8.86 -0.05 16.14
C TYR A 97 8.29 -0.95 17.26
N GLY A 98 8.78 -2.18 17.42
CA GLY A 98 8.31 -3.12 18.44
C GLY A 98 6.92 -3.72 18.17
N LEU A 99 6.53 -3.83 16.90
CA LEU A 99 5.24 -4.38 16.45
C LEU A 99 5.31 -5.87 16.08
#